data_AF-A0A535QHH5-F1
#
_entry.id   AF-A0A535QHH5-F1
#
_cell.length_a   1.000
_cell.length_b   1.000
_cell.length_c   1.000
_cell.angle_alpha   90.00
_cell.angle_beta   90.00
_cell.angle_gamma   90.00
#
_symmetry.space_group_name_H-M   'P 1'
#
loop_
_entity.id
_entity.type
_entity.pdbx_description
1 polymer ?
#
loop_
_entity_poly.entity_id
_entity_poly.type
_entity_poly.pdbx_seq_one_letter_code
_entity_poly.pdbx_strand_id
1 'polypeptide(L)'
;DLAVLRVTNLGLGAASAATDAARVGQLVLAVGRSSGEGPMASAGVVSAMGGPLRTGRGTTLERYIRTDATPYPGFSGGPLIDAQGGVLGITTTGLVSGIALAVPASIAWVIADTLAQQGYIKRGYMGISSQLVNLPPAQRGGRTQEHGLLIVKVEDDSPAQKGGLMLGDILVGLDGTVVNDSEDLQTVLTNNRVGKTVPVEVIRGNALQTLQITVGQRK
;
A
#
# COMPACT_ATOMS: atom_id res chain seq x y z
N ASP A 1 -2.98 -0.68 -5.36
CA ASP A 1 -3.15 -0.56 -6.82
C ASP A 1 -4.48 -1.18 -7.23
N LEU A 2 -5.59 -0.56 -6.85
CA LEU A 2 -6.93 -1.05 -7.14
C LEU A 2 -7.85 0.14 -7.42
N ALA A 3 -8.75 -0.05 -8.39
CA ALA A 3 -9.77 0.91 -8.76
C ALA A 3 -11.09 0.15 -9.03
N VAL A 4 -12.22 0.82 -8.81
CA VAL A 4 -13.55 0.30 -9.14
C VAL A 4 -14.14 1.18 -10.22
N LEU A 5 -14.62 0.55 -11.29
CA LEU A 5 -15.29 1.23 -12.39
C LEU A 5 -16.72 0.70 -12.49
N ARG A 6 -17.66 1.59 -12.79
CA ARG A 6 -19.05 1.24 -13.07
C ARG A 6 -19.31 1.42 -14.56
N VAL A 7 -19.74 0.33 -15.20
CA VAL A 7 -20.19 0.35 -16.60
C VAL A 7 -21.65 -0.08 -16.62
N THR A 8 -22.50 0.73 -17.24
CA THR A 8 -23.93 0.43 -17.42
C THR A 8 -24.13 -0.52 -18.59
N ASN A 9 -25.13 -1.41 -18.51
CA ASN A 9 -25.57 -2.27 -19.61
C ASN A 9 -24.51 -3.25 -20.15
N LEU A 10 -23.67 -3.81 -19.27
CA LEU A 10 -22.67 -4.81 -19.65
C LEU A 10 -23.29 -6.09 -20.23
N GLY A 11 -24.46 -6.52 -19.73
CA GLY A 11 -25.14 -7.74 -20.20
C GLY A 11 -24.34 -9.04 -20.00
N LEU A 12 -23.30 -9.02 -19.16
CA LEU A 12 -22.40 -10.15 -18.89
C LEU A 12 -22.55 -10.63 -17.45
N GLY A 13 -22.38 -11.94 -17.25
CA GLY A 13 -22.25 -12.54 -15.92
C GLY A 13 -20.93 -12.13 -15.26
N ALA A 14 -20.96 -11.91 -13.95
CA ALA A 14 -19.75 -11.63 -13.19
C ALA A 14 -18.86 -12.88 -13.09
N ALA A 15 -17.54 -12.68 -13.08
CA ALA A 15 -16.60 -13.74 -12.75
C ALA A 15 -16.82 -14.21 -11.31
N SER A 16 -16.68 -15.52 -11.07
CA SER A 16 -16.82 -16.10 -9.74
C SER A 16 -15.48 -16.12 -9.02
N ALA A 17 -15.51 -15.97 -7.69
CA ALA A 17 -14.33 -16.21 -6.86
C ALA A 17 -13.91 -17.68 -6.93
N ALA A 18 -12.61 -17.94 -6.83
CA ALA A 18 -12.12 -19.29 -6.56
C ALA A 18 -12.71 -19.79 -5.23
N THR A 19 -13.13 -21.05 -5.19
CA THR A 19 -13.66 -21.69 -3.98
C THR A 19 -12.55 -21.97 -2.97
N ASP A 20 -11.38 -22.33 -3.50
CA ASP A 20 -10.20 -22.66 -2.72
C ASP A 20 -9.24 -21.48 -2.64
N ALA A 21 -8.54 -21.37 -1.50
CA ALA A 21 -7.40 -20.47 -1.40
C ALA A 21 -6.29 -20.90 -2.36
N ALA A 22 -5.57 -19.91 -2.92
CA ALA A 22 -4.40 -20.18 -3.74
C ALA A 22 -3.36 -21.00 -2.97
N ARG A 23 -2.67 -21.90 -3.69
CA ARG A 23 -1.61 -22.76 -3.16
C ARG A 23 -0.39 -22.71 -4.08
N VAL A 24 0.81 -22.66 -3.49
CA VAL A 24 2.06 -22.74 -4.27
C VAL A 24 2.10 -24.05 -5.06
N GLY A 25 2.50 -23.95 -6.33
CA GLY A 25 2.53 -25.08 -7.27
C GLY A 25 1.21 -25.32 -8.03
N GLN A 26 0.12 -24.63 -7.69
CA GLN A 26 -1.12 -24.76 -8.44
C GLN A 26 -1.00 -24.10 -9.82
N LEU A 27 -1.59 -24.73 -10.84
CA LEU A 27 -1.71 -24.15 -12.18
C LEU A 27 -2.65 -22.95 -12.16
N VAL A 28 -2.27 -21.90 -12.89
CA VAL A 28 -3.04 -20.66 -13.03
C VAL A 28 -3.00 -20.14 -14.46
N LEU A 29 -4.01 -19.35 -14.81
CA LEU A 29 -4.06 -18.60 -16.06
C LEU A 29 -4.20 -17.12 -15.73
N ALA A 30 -3.26 -16.31 -16.21
CA ALA A 30 -3.40 -14.86 -16.21
C ALA A 30 -4.10 -14.43 -17.50
N VAL A 31 -5.15 -13.64 -17.40
CA VAL A 31 -5.92 -13.15 -18.56
C VAL A 31 -5.82 -11.63 -18.60
N GLY A 32 -5.59 -11.08 -19.78
CA GLY A 32 -5.45 -9.63 -19.98
C GLY A 32 -5.91 -9.20 -21.36
N ARG A 33 -5.76 -7.90 -21.65
CA ARG A 33 -6.04 -7.36 -22.98
C ARG A 33 -4.92 -6.41 -23.40
N SER A 34 -4.19 -6.79 -24.45
CA SER A 34 -3.20 -5.91 -25.09
C SER A 34 -3.89 -5.01 -26.11
N SER A 35 -3.42 -3.77 -26.27
CA SER A 35 -3.96 -2.81 -27.24
C SER A 35 -3.77 -3.25 -28.69
N GLY A 36 -2.73 -4.05 -28.97
CA GLY A 36 -2.42 -4.53 -30.32
C GLY A 36 -3.00 -5.91 -30.65
N GLU A 37 -3.12 -6.79 -29.65
CA GLU A 37 -3.42 -8.22 -29.86
C GLU A 37 -4.81 -8.62 -29.36
N GLY A 38 -5.51 -7.74 -28.63
CA GLY A 38 -6.83 -8.05 -28.07
C GLY A 38 -6.74 -8.91 -26.80
N PRO A 39 -7.75 -9.76 -26.51
CA PRO A 39 -7.72 -10.65 -25.35
C PRO A 39 -6.56 -11.64 -25.43
N MET A 40 -5.84 -11.80 -24.34
CA MET A 40 -4.69 -12.70 -24.25
C MET A 40 -4.70 -13.47 -22.94
N ALA A 41 -4.06 -14.63 -22.95
CA ALA A 41 -3.88 -15.43 -21.76
C ALA A 41 -2.45 -15.99 -21.68
N SER A 42 -1.93 -16.13 -20.46
CA SER A 42 -0.63 -16.76 -20.19
C SER A 42 -0.79 -17.74 -19.02
N ALA A 43 -0.38 -18.98 -19.24
CA ALA A 43 -0.40 -20.02 -18.22
C ALA A 43 0.89 -19.98 -17.38
N GLY A 44 0.76 -20.39 -16.12
CA GLY A 44 1.88 -20.56 -15.21
C GLY A 44 1.45 -21.32 -13.97
N VAL A 45 2.23 -21.18 -12.91
CA VAL A 45 1.92 -21.67 -11.57
C VAL A 45 1.93 -20.53 -10.56
N VAL A 46 1.32 -20.75 -9.39
CA VAL A 46 1.64 -19.92 -8.22
C VAL A 46 3.04 -20.29 -7.74
N SER A 47 4.01 -19.44 -8.03
CA SER A 47 5.41 -19.65 -7.67
C SER A 47 5.68 -19.33 -6.19
N ALA A 48 4.96 -18.35 -5.64
CA ALA A 48 5.04 -18.01 -4.22
C ALA A 48 3.78 -17.28 -3.77
N MET A 49 3.54 -17.28 -2.47
CA MET A 49 2.59 -16.37 -1.83
C MET A 49 3.28 -15.79 -0.61
N GLY A 50 2.93 -14.55 -0.28
CA GLY A 50 3.54 -13.91 0.87
C GLY A 50 3.06 -12.49 1.03
N GLY A 51 3.85 -11.75 1.79
CA GLY A 51 3.56 -10.38 2.17
C GLY A 51 4.04 -10.14 3.61
N PRO A 52 4.34 -8.89 3.98
CA PRO A 52 4.21 -7.69 3.15
C PRO A 52 5.32 -7.58 2.08
N LEU A 53 4.99 -6.98 0.92
CA LEU A 53 5.95 -6.62 -0.13
C LEU A 53 5.94 -5.11 -0.33
N ARG A 54 7.08 -4.48 -0.04
CA ARG A 54 7.31 -3.06 -0.33
C ARG A 54 7.49 -2.89 -1.84
N THR A 55 6.77 -1.93 -2.41
CA THR A 55 6.86 -1.57 -3.82
C THR A 55 7.64 -0.26 -3.92
N GLY A 56 8.37 -0.03 -5.02
CA GLY A 56 9.19 1.18 -5.19
C GLY A 56 8.43 2.51 -5.30
N ARG A 57 7.13 2.54 -4.98
CA ARG A 57 6.27 3.73 -4.96
C ARG A 57 5.73 4.06 -3.56
N GLY A 58 6.34 3.52 -2.50
CA GLY A 58 5.86 3.72 -1.13
C GLY A 58 4.53 3.06 -0.80
N THR A 59 4.07 2.12 -1.63
CA THR A 59 2.92 1.28 -1.32
C THR A 59 3.37 -0.10 -0.86
N THR A 60 2.77 -0.62 0.20
CA THR A 60 2.98 -1.98 0.66
C THR A 60 1.83 -2.85 0.16
N LEU A 61 2.15 -3.94 -0.53
CA LEU A 61 1.20 -5.03 -0.75
C LEU A 61 1.23 -5.92 0.49
N GLU A 62 0.19 -5.84 1.32
CA GLU A 62 0.07 -6.64 2.55
C GLU A 62 0.15 -8.15 2.26
N ARG A 63 -0.45 -8.56 1.14
CA ARG A 63 -0.34 -9.91 0.60
C ARG A 63 -0.27 -9.88 -0.90
N TYR A 64 0.44 -10.85 -1.47
CA TYR A 64 0.58 -11.05 -2.90
C TYR A 64 0.55 -12.54 -3.26
N ILE A 65 0.12 -12.81 -4.49
CA ILE A 65 0.33 -14.07 -5.18
C ILE A 65 1.37 -13.78 -6.27
N ARG A 66 2.46 -14.54 -6.28
CA ARG A 66 3.48 -14.49 -7.34
C ARG A 66 3.24 -15.64 -8.31
N THR A 67 3.34 -15.36 -9.60
CA THR A 67 3.26 -16.36 -10.66
C THR A 67 4.44 -16.21 -11.61
N ASP A 68 4.73 -17.27 -12.35
CA ASP A 68 5.66 -17.29 -13.49
C ASP A 68 4.92 -17.16 -14.84
N ALA A 69 3.60 -16.99 -14.84
CA ALA A 69 2.86 -16.58 -16.01
C ALA A 69 3.44 -15.27 -16.56
N THR A 70 3.58 -15.18 -17.88
CA THR A 70 4.25 -14.04 -18.53
C THR A 70 3.38 -12.79 -18.40
N PRO A 71 3.87 -11.70 -17.77
CA PRO A 71 3.07 -10.50 -17.51
C PRO A 71 3.13 -9.54 -18.71
N TYR A 72 2.49 -9.91 -19.82
CA TYR A 72 2.45 -9.04 -21.00
C TYR A 72 1.83 -7.66 -20.70
N PRO A 73 2.24 -6.59 -21.40
CA PRO A 73 1.57 -5.31 -21.32
C PRO A 73 0.04 -5.45 -21.52
N GLY A 74 -0.74 -4.81 -20.65
CA GLY A 74 -2.21 -4.94 -20.64
C GLY A 74 -2.76 -6.05 -19.76
N PHE A 75 -1.90 -6.80 -19.05
CA PHE A 75 -2.36 -7.76 -18.04
C PHE A 75 -2.69 -7.08 -16.71
N SER A 76 -2.19 -5.87 -16.41
CA SER A 76 -2.54 -5.17 -15.17
C SER A 76 -4.05 -4.95 -15.06
N GLY A 77 -4.65 -5.28 -13.92
CA GLY A 77 -6.09 -5.23 -13.67
C GLY A 77 -6.88 -6.45 -14.16
N GLY A 78 -6.23 -7.38 -14.89
CA GLY A 78 -6.82 -8.64 -15.31
C GLY A 78 -6.94 -9.68 -14.19
N PRO A 79 -7.70 -10.76 -14.40
CA PRO A 79 -7.80 -11.82 -13.41
C PRO A 79 -6.65 -12.83 -13.53
N LEU A 80 -6.18 -13.30 -12.37
CA LEU A 80 -5.45 -14.55 -12.22
C LEU A 80 -6.46 -15.62 -11.80
N ILE A 81 -6.67 -16.65 -12.61
CA ILE A 81 -7.70 -17.67 -12.38
C ILE A 81 -7.10 -19.07 -12.17
N ASP A 82 -7.82 -19.90 -11.41
CA ASP A 82 -7.54 -21.33 -11.29
C ASP A 82 -8.04 -22.12 -12.52
N ALA A 83 -7.79 -23.43 -12.53
CA ALA A 83 -8.21 -24.33 -13.60
C ALA A 83 -9.74 -24.50 -13.71
N GLN A 84 -10.51 -24.08 -12.71
CA GLN A 84 -11.98 -24.09 -12.69
C GLN A 84 -12.57 -22.76 -13.17
N GLY A 85 -11.73 -21.77 -13.48
CA GLY A 85 -12.16 -20.43 -13.88
C GLY A 85 -12.47 -19.50 -12.70
N GLY A 86 -12.17 -19.92 -11.47
CA GLY A 86 -12.32 -19.12 -10.27
C GLY A 86 -11.23 -18.06 -10.15
N VAL A 87 -11.62 -16.83 -9.81
CA VAL A 87 -10.68 -15.70 -9.63
C VAL A 87 -9.92 -15.85 -8.31
N LEU A 88 -8.60 -15.99 -8.41
CA LEU A 88 -7.67 -16.05 -7.27
C LEU A 88 -7.11 -14.67 -6.90
N GLY A 89 -6.94 -13.80 -7.90
CA GLY A 89 -6.36 -12.47 -7.70
C GLY A 89 -6.52 -11.54 -8.89
N ILE A 90 -6.16 -10.28 -8.68
CA ILE A 90 -6.08 -9.25 -9.72
C ILE A 90 -4.61 -8.97 -10.02
N THR A 91 -4.19 -9.22 -11.26
CA THR A 91 -2.81 -9.02 -11.70
C THR A 91 -2.42 -7.54 -11.63
N THR A 92 -1.20 -7.28 -11.19
CA THR A 92 -0.63 -5.93 -11.16
C THR A 92 0.79 -6.00 -11.73
N THR A 93 1.04 -5.17 -12.74
CA THR A 93 2.34 -5.12 -13.43
C THR A 93 3.04 -3.82 -13.08
N GLY A 94 4.35 -3.87 -12.81
CA GLY A 94 5.17 -2.68 -12.59
C GLY A 94 5.31 -2.22 -11.13
N LEU A 95 4.82 -2.99 -10.16
CA LEU A 95 5.11 -2.77 -8.74
C LEU A 95 6.50 -3.26 -8.34
N VAL A 96 6.97 -4.33 -8.98
CA VAL A 96 8.35 -4.84 -8.89
C VAL A 96 8.80 -5.28 -10.28
N SER A 97 9.96 -4.79 -10.74
CA SER A 97 10.47 -5.08 -12.07
C SER A 97 10.73 -6.58 -12.24
N GLY A 98 10.21 -7.18 -13.32
CA GLY A 98 10.43 -8.59 -13.65
C GLY A 98 9.65 -9.61 -12.82
N ILE A 99 8.73 -9.19 -11.94
CA ILE A 99 7.92 -10.11 -11.12
C ILE A 99 6.44 -9.95 -11.45
N ALA A 100 5.79 -11.03 -11.89
CA ALA A 100 4.35 -11.08 -12.06
C ALA A 100 3.67 -11.30 -10.70
N LEU A 101 2.87 -10.33 -10.29
CA LEU A 101 2.17 -10.33 -9.02
C LEU A 101 0.67 -10.18 -9.25
N ALA A 102 -0.10 -10.74 -8.32
CA ALA A 102 -1.52 -10.49 -8.20
C ALA A 102 -1.88 -10.13 -6.76
N VAL A 103 -2.78 -9.16 -6.60
CA VAL A 103 -3.45 -8.85 -5.34
C VAL A 103 -4.46 -9.97 -5.09
N PRO A 104 -4.42 -10.67 -3.95
CA PRO A 104 -5.40 -11.73 -3.64
C PRO A 104 -6.82 -11.20 -3.76
N ALA A 105 -7.69 -11.97 -4.38
CA ALA A 105 -9.03 -11.49 -4.70
C ALA A 105 -9.84 -11.22 -3.42
N SER A 106 -9.62 -11.98 -2.34
CA SER A 106 -10.19 -11.71 -1.02
C SER A 106 -9.90 -10.30 -0.49
N ILE A 107 -8.73 -9.73 -0.79
CA ILE A 107 -8.40 -8.33 -0.46
C ILE A 107 -9.05 -7.38 -1.46
N ALA A 108 -9.03 -7.74 -2.75
CA ALA A 108 -9.59 -6.91 -3.81
C ALA A 108 -11.09 -6.66 -3.62
N TRP A 109 -11.88 -7.68 -3.25
CA TRP A 109 -13.31 -7.53 -2.99
C TRP A 109 -13.61 -6.60 -1.81
N VAL A 110 -12.92 -6.73 -0.68
CA VAL A 110 -13.11 -5.84 0.48
C VAL A 110 -12.85 -4.38 0.12
N ILE A 111 -11.77 -4.13 -0.63
CA ILE A 111 -11.42 -2.79 -1.10
C ILE A 111 -12.46 -2.29 -2.11
N ALA A 112 -12.90 -3.15 -3.04
CA ALA A 112 -13.89 -2.81 -4.05
C ALA A 112 -15.25 -2.47 -3.43
N ASP A 113 -15.73 -3.25 -2.47
CA ASP A 113 -16.97 -2.99 -1.74
C ASP A 113 -16.89 -1.66 -0.99
N THR A 114 -15.77 -1.42 -0.32
CA THR A 114 -15.54 -0.16 0.39
C THR A 114 -15.58 1.04 -0.58
N LEU A 115 -14.88 0.95 -1.70
CA LEU A 115 -14.89 1.98 -2.75
C LEU A 115 -16.28 2.17 -3.36
N ALA A 116 -17.03 1.10 -3.57
CA ALA A 116 -18.38 1.15 -4.13
C ALA A 116 -19.38 1.84 -3.18
N GLN A 117 -19.22 1.65 -1.86
CA GLN A 117 -20.12 2.22 -0.86
C GLN A 117 -19.82 3.70 -0.55
N GLN A 118 -18.55 4.08 -0.38
CA GLN A 118 -18.19 5.42 0.10
C GLN A 118 -17.36 6.25 -0.89
N GLY A 119 -16.88 5.66 -1.99
CA GLY A 119 -16.12 6.35 -3.04
C GLY A 119 -14.62 6.53 -2.78
N TYR A 120 -14.13 6.23 -1.57
CA TYR A 120 -12.72 6.40 -1.19
C TYR A 120 -12.28 5.37 -0.13
N ILE A 121 -10.96 5.20 0.03
CA ILE A 121 -10.38 4.42 1.14
C ILE A 121 -9.81 5.39 2.15
N LYS A 122 -10.34 5.36 3.38
CA LYS A 122 -9.83 6.15 4.49
C LYS A 122 -8.36 5.78 4.75
N ARG A 123 -7.51 6.80 4.84
CA ARG A 123 -6.10 6.66 5.26
C ARG A 123 -5.80 7.65 6.38
N GLY A 124 -4.93 7.22 7.29
CA GLY A 124 -4.40 8.10 8.33
C GLY A 124 -3.65 9.25 7.68
N TYR A 125 -3.78 10.43 8.27
CA TYR A 125 -3.22 11.66 7.76
C TYR A 125 -2.73 12.53 8.91
N MET A 126 -1.55 13.12 8.74
CA MET A 126 -1.02 14.12 9.67
C MET A 126 -0.93 15.52 9.07
N GLY A 127 -0.84 15.66 7.73
CA GLY A 127 -0.66 16.97 7.08
C GLY A 127 0.76 17.51 7.17
N ILE A 128 1.73 16.64 6.87
CA ILE A 128 3.14 17.01 6.78
C ILE A 128 3.70 16.69 5.39
N SER A 129 4.64 17.51 4.94
CA SER A 129 5.58 17.15 3.87
C SER A 129 6.95 16.93 4.50
N SER A 130 7.63 15.87 4.07
CA SER A 130 8.91 15.48 4.66
C SER A 130 9.93 15.08 3.61
N GLN A 131 11.20 15.21 3.98
CA GLN A 131 12.34 14.72 3.21
C GLN A 131 13.15 13.74 4.07
N LEU A 132 13.62 12.65 3.46
CA LEU A 132 14.52 11.71 4.09
C LEU A 132 15.86 12.41 4.40
N VAL A 133 16.32 12.30 5.64
CA VAL A 133 17.61 12.85 6.08
C VAL A 133 18.38 11.82 6.90
N ASN A 134 19.71 11.91 6.86
CA ASN A 134 20.57 11.17 7.76
C ASN A 134 20.54 11.82 9.15
N LEU A 135 20.48 10.99 10.19
CA LEU A 135 20.61 11.40 11.58
C LEU A 135 22.09 11.31 12.00
N PRO A 136 22.76 12.45 12.22
CA PRO A 136 24.10 12.46 12.79
C PRO A 136 24.11 11.73 14.14
N PRO A 137 25.17 10.99 14.50
CA PRO A 137 25.25 10.25 15.76
C PRO A 137 24.87 11.08 17.00
N ALA A 138 25.28 12.36 17.02
CA ALA A 138 24.97 13.29 18.11
C ALA A 138 23.47 13.62 18.27
N GLN A 139 22.67 13.47 17.21
CA GLN A 139 21.23 13.75 17.18
C GLN A 139 20.38 12.50 17.40
N ARG A 140 20.97 11.30 17.38
CA ARG A 140 20.21 10.03 17.49
C ARG A 140 19.58 9.83 18.87
N GLY A 141 19.98 10.61 19.89
CA GLY A 141 19.38 10.55 21.22
C GLY A 141 19.42 9.15 21.84
N GLY A 142 20.50 8.40 21.61
CA GLY A 142 20.66 7.01 22.08
C GLY A 142 20.09 5.93 21.15
N ARG A 143 19.49 6.29 20.01
CA ARG A 143 19.02 5.33 19.00
C ARG A 143 20.15 4.82 18.10
N THR A 144 19.99 3.60 17.60
CA THR A 144 20.80 3.05 16.49
C THR A 144 20.32 3.52 15.11
N GLN A 145 19.14 4.13 15.06
CA GLN A 145 18.50 4.65 13.85
C GLN A 145 19.39 5.66 13.12
N GLU A 146 19.56 5.47 11.81
CA GLU A 146 20.45 6.30 10.99
C GLU A 146 19.73 7.33 10.12
N HIS A 147 18.41 7.18 9.95
CA HIS A 147 17.59 8.02 9.10
C HIS A 147 16.31 8.46 9.80
N GLY A 148 15.78 9.60 9.38
CA GLY A 148 14.47 10.09 9.79
C GLY A 148 13.88 11.00 8.73
N LEU A 149 12.70 11.53 9.02
CA LEU A 149 11.95 12.39 8.11
C LEU A 149 11.97 13.84 8.60
N LEU A 150 12.78 14.68 7.95
CA LEU A 150 12.77 16.12 8.19
C LEU A 150 11.46 16.71 7.68
N ILE A 151 10.70 17.34 8.58
CA ILE A 151 9.47 18.04 8.25
C ILE A 151 9.83 19.38 7.59
N VAL A 152 9.50 19.48 6.30
CA VAL A 152 9.76 20.67 5.47
C VAL A 152 8.52 21.54 5.32
N LYS A 153 7.33 21.00 5.64
CA LYS A 153 6.07 21.74 5.68
C LYS A 153 5.10 21.07 6.63
N VAL A 154 4.36 21.88 7.38
CA VAL A 154 3.16 21.49 8.13
C VAL A 154 1.99 22.22 7.49
N GLU A 155 0.93 21.49 7.14
CA GLU A 155 -0.28 22.07 6.56
C GLU A 155 -1.10 22.81 7.62
N ASP A 156 -1.75 23.91 7.23
CA ASP A 156 -2.63 24.65 8.13
C ASP A 156 -3.88 23.83 8.48
N ASP A 157 -4.37 24.00 9.71
CA ASP A 157 -5.48 23.26 10.33
C ASP A 157 -5.31 21.73 10.38
N SER A 158 -4.10 21.24 10.08
CA SER A 158 -3.78 19.82 10.06
C SER A 158 -3.67 19.22 11.47
N PRO A 159 -3.81 17.89 11.58
CA PRO A 159 -3.44 17.16 12.79
C PRO A 159 -2.04 17.48 13.32
N ALA A 160 -1.05 17.60 12.43
CA ALA A 160 0.32 17.88 12.79
C ALA A 160 0.46 19.26 13.44
N GLN A 161 -0.15 20.30 12.85
CA GLN A 161 -0.12 21.65 13.42
C GLN A 161 -0.79 21.69 14.80
N LYS A 162 -1.97 21.07 14.94
CA LYS A 162 -2.71 20.97 16.21
C LYS A 162 -1.96 20.16 17.26
N GLY A 163 -1.21 19.14 16.83
CA GLY A 163 -0.33 18.33 17.66
C GLY A 163 1.03 18.97 17.99
N GLY A 164 1.28 20.19 17.50
CA GLY A 164 2.49 20.95 17.80
C GLY A 164 3.72 20.53 17.01
N LEU A 165 3.58 19.81 15.90
CA LEU A 165 4.68 19.59 14.96
C LEU A 165 5.06 20.89 14.27
N MET A 166 6.35 21.05 14.02
CA MET A 166 6.93 22.26 13.46
C MET A 166 7.82 21.95 12.26
N LEU A 167 7.99 22.93 11.39
CA LEU A 167 9.03 22.89 10.36
C LEU A 167 10.40 22.75 11.04
N GLY A 168 11.23 21.85 10.51
CA GLY A 168 12.55 21.54 11.05
C GLY A 168 12.59 20.39 12.06
N ASP A 169 11.44 19.91 12.53
CA ASP A 169 11.39 18.67 13.30
C ASP A 169 11.83 17.49 12.44
N ILE A 170 12.57 16.54 13.03
CA ILE A 170 12.88 15.28 12.37
C ILE A 170 12.06 14.18 13.01
N LEU A 171 11.08 13.65 12.29
CA LEU A 171 10.25 12.53 12.72
C LEU A 171 11.08 11.24 12.70
N VAL A 172 11.09 10.54 13.84
CA VAL A 172 11.87 9.32 14.05
C VAL A 172 11.04 8.13 14.51
N GLY A 173 9.84 8.37 15.05
CA GLY A 173 8.96 7.30 15.49
C GLY A 173 7.50 7.71 15.55
N LEU A 174 6.60 6.74 15.39
CA LEU A 174 5.16 6.93 15.49
C LEU A 174 4.51 5.68 16.11
N ASP A 175 3.82 5.88 17.24
CA ASP A 175 3.15 4.83 18.02
C ASP A 175 4.06 3.63 18.33
N GLY A 176 5.27 3.90 18.83
CA GLY A 176 6.27 2.88 19.16
C GLY A 176 6.94 2.21 17.95
N THR A 177 6.59 2.60 16.72
CA THR A 177 7.23 2.10 15.49
C THR A 177 8.28 3.10 15.02
N VAL A 178 9.49 2.63 14.73
CA VAL A 178 10.57 3.44 14.13
C VAL A 178 10.18 3.85 12.72
N VAL A 179 10.40 5.11 12.36
CA VAL A 179 10.11 5.67 11.03
C VAL A 179 11.42 6.09 10.39
N ASN A 180 11.94 5.28 9.45
CA ASN A 180 13.17 5.60 8.74
C ASN A 180 12.91 6.41 7.48
N ASP A 181 11.78 6.17 6.83
CA ASP A 181 11.41 6.80 5.57
C ASP A 181 9.90 7.05 5.45
N SER A 182 9.50 7.66 4.33
CA SER A 182 8.10 8.00 4.05
C SER A 182 7.20 6.78 3.90
N GLU A 183 7.76 5.61 3.58
CA GLU A 183 7.00 4.37 3.41
C GLU A 183 6.68 3.74 4.77
N ASP A 184 7.64 3.73 5.71
CA ASP A 184 7.43 3.35 7.10
C ASP A 184 6.29 4.21 7.69
N LEU A 185 6.35 5.52 7.49
CA LEU A 185 5.31 6.43 7.96
C LEU A 185 3.92 6.09 7.42
N GLN A 186 3.81 5.82 6.12
CA GLN A 186 2.54 5.46 5.48
C GLN A 186 2.00 4.12 5.96
N THR A 187 2.88 3.15 6.21
CA THR A 187 2.51 1.83 6.74
C THR A 187 1.92 1.94 8.14
N VAL A 188 2.38 2.92 8.93
CA VAL A 188 1.89 3.12 10.29
C VAL A 188 0.61 3.99 10.31
N LEU A 189 0.45 4.94 9.39
CA LEU A 189 -0.75 5.80 9.23
C LEU A 189 -1.92 5.08 8.54
N THR A 190 -2.39 3.99 9.13
CA THR A 190 -3.52 3.20 8.60
C THR A 190 -4.89 3.76 8.98
N ASN A 191 -5.94 3.28 8.31
CA ASN A 191 -7.33 3.66 8.56
C ASN A 191 -7.76 3.46 10.03
N ASN A 192 -7.30 2.37 10.67
CA ASN A 192 -7.71 2.03 12.03
C ASN A 192 -7.20 3.04 13.09
N ARG A 193 -6.34 3.99 12.69
CA ARG A 193 -5.81 5.05 13.55
C ARG A 193 -6.51 6.38 13.36
N VAL A 194 -7.32 6.55 12.32
CA VAL A 194 -8.08 7.79 12.10
C VAL A 194 -8.93 8.09 13.33
N GLY A 195 -8.76 9.30 13.88
CA GLY A 195 -9.42 9.79 15.10
C GLY A 195 -8.73 9.39 16.41
N LYS A 196 -7.68 8.56 16.38
CA LYS A 196 -6.92 8.18 17.58
C LYS A 196 -5.76 9.14 17.79
N THR A 197 -5.50 9.46 19.05
CA THR A 197 -4.29 10.16 19.49
C THR A 197 -3.17 9.16 19.66
N VAL A 198 -2.05 9.38 18.96
CA VAL A 198 -0.87 8.51 18.99
C VAL A 198 0.38 9.31 19.37
N PRO A 199 1.35 8.70 20.08
CA PRO A 199 2.61 9.35 20.38
C PRO A 199 3.47 9.42 19.12
N VAL A 200 4.06 10.59 18.90
CA VAL A 200 4.92 10.91 17.76
C VAL A 200 6.25 11.39 18.29
N GLU A 201 7.32 10.72 17.92
CA GLU A 201 8.67 11.00 18.40
C GLU A 201 9.41 11.82 17.36
N VAL A 202 9.89 13.00 17.78
CA VAL A 202 10.63 13.93 16.93
C VAL A 202 11.91 14.41 17.58
N ILE A 203 12.90 14.73 16.76
CA ILE A 203 14.09 15.46 17.20
C ILE A 203 13.88 16.93 16.86
N ARG A 204 13.92 17.80 17.88
CA ARG A 204 13.78 19.26 17.75
C ARG A 204 14.97 19.93 18.43
N GLY A 205 15.78 20.66 17.66
CA GLY A 205 16.97 21.36 18.18
C GLY A 205 17.96 20.43 18.91
N ASN A 206 18.08 19.16 18.47
CA ASN A 206 18.88 18.06 19.06
C ASN A 206 18.28 17.36 20.30
N ALA A 207 17.07 17.73 20.74
CA ALA A 207 16.38 17.02 21.82
C ALA A 207 15.31 16.10 21.26
N LEU A 208 15.23 14.88 21.80
CA LEU A 208 14.10 13.99 21.54
C LEU A 208 12.87 14.51 22.30
N GLN A 209 11.76 14.65 21.59
CA GLN A 209 10.46 15.04 22.13
C GLN A 209 9.40 14.03 21.69
N THR A 210 8.42 13.80 22.56
CA THR A 210 7.23 13.01 22.24
C THR A 210 6.02 13.94 22.24
N LEU A 211 5.37 14.04 21.09
CA LEU A 211 4.15 14.82 20.88
C LEU A 211 2.95 13.88 20.78
N GLN A 212 1.78 14.32 21.23
CA GLN A 212 0.55 13.55 21.12
C GLN A 212 -0.28 14.11 19.96
N ILE A 213 -0.47 13.30 18.91
CA ILE A 213 -1.11 13.77 17.67
C ILE A 213 -2.33 12.93 17.36
N THR A 214 -3.49 13.58 17.19
CA THR A 214 -4.72 12.91 16.76
C THR A 214 -4.71 12.71 15.26
N VAL A 215 -4.53 11.47 14.79
CA VAL A 215 -4.46 11.15 13.35
C VAL A 215 -5.75 11.57 12.66
N GLY A 216 -5.63 12.42 11.64
CA GLY A 216 -6.74 12.85 10.80
C GLY A 216 -7.05 11.86 9.69
N GLN A 217 -8.09 12.19 8.92
CA GLN A 217 -8.48 11.43 7.73
C GLN A 217 -8.05 12.19 6.47
N ARG A 218 -7.29 11.54 5.57
CA ARG A 218 -7.15 12.06 4.21
C ARG A 218 -8.44 11.76 3.46
N LYS A 219 -9.07 12.80 2.89
CA LYS A 219 -10.17 12.63 1.92
C LYS A 219 -9.60 12.30 0.54
#